data_AF-A0A947SRI7-F1
#
_entry.id   AF-A0A947SRI7-F1
#
_cell.length_a   1.000
_cell.length_b   1.000
_cell.length_c   1.000
_cell.angle_alpha   90.00
_cell.angle_beta   90.00
_cell.angle_gamma   90.00
#
_symmetry.space_group_name_H-M   'P 1'
#
loop_
_entity.id
_entity.type
_entity.pdbx_description
1 polymer ?
#
loop_
_entity_poly.entity_id
_entity_poly.type
_entity_poly.pdbx_seq_one_letter_code
_entity_poly.pdbx_strand_id
1 'polypeptide(L)'
;MNKLLQNLKNFLDFLPGGFIDKPDIDLEEEELTDEERKRIVEFGKKAFPYIYAYGKVFNECCRLREEIGIHNSIKDEGARKRFDKFLKDGGDVEKIKYGKVDEEYLSGDDIEKFKKAEAEVHKTVHCEVRDRIEKVDKEKFNEYVEEGKKKVEEIEEKIGNLRRMAGELPEYASEINQKIKEMEERWVNYSNEPQAEDLNELLEYYNSIQL
;
A
#
# COMPACT_ATOMS: atom_id res chain seq x y z
N MET A 1 -2.72 19.99 -0.13
CA MET A 1 -2.42 18.90 0.82
C MET A 1 -1.17 18.15 0.38
N ASN A 2 -0.20 18.02 1.27
CA ASN A 2 1.06 17.33 1.02
C ASN A 2 0.83 15.86 0.61
N LYS A 3 1.53 15.37 -0.42
CA LYS A 3 1.37 13.99 -0.93
C LYS A 3 1.64 12.93 0.14
N LEU A 4 2.61 13.18 1.02
CA LEU A 4 2.95 12.25 2.12
C LEU A 4 1.84 12.20 3.16
N LEU A 5 1.20 13.33 3.49
CA LEU A 5 0.05 13.38 4.40
C LEU A 5 -1.18 12.70 3.80
N GLN A 6 -1.43 12.89 2.49
CA GLN A 6 -2.50 12.17 1.80
C GLN A 6 -2.27 10.65 1.83
N ASN A 7 -1.04 10.20 1.60
CA ASN A 7 -0.67 8.79 1.68
C ASN A 7 -0.86 8.27 3.11
N LEU A 8 -0.35 8.98 4.13
CA LEU A 8 -0.54 8.63 5.53
C LEU A 8 -2.03 8.53 5.90
N LYS A 9 -2.85 9.50 5.50
CA LYS A 9 -4.29 9.47 5.76
C LYS A 9 -4.93 8.20 5.21
N ASN A 10 -4.68 7.90 3.94
CA ASN A 10 -5.20 6.68 3.31
C ASN A 10 -4.68 5.44 4.04
N PHE A 11 -3.39 5.39 4.36
CA PHE A 11 -2.75 4.30 5.07
C PHE A 11 -3.37 4.06 6.46
N LEU A 12 -3.67 5.12 7.20
CA LEU A 12 -4.32 5.05 8.51
C LEU A 12 -5.74 4.46 8.44
N ASP A 13 -6.47 4.70 7.35
CA ASP A 13 -7.79 4.13 7.12
C ASP A 13 -7.74 2.62 6.86
N PHE A 14 -6.61 2.12 6.34
CA PHE A 14 -6.38 0.68 6.09
C PHE A 14 -5.85 -0.08 7.30
N LEU A 15 -5.43 0.59 8.36
CA LEU A 15 -4.87 -0.10 9.52
C LEU A 15 -5.95 -0.93 10.24
N PRO A 16 -5.66 -2.20 10.57
CA PRO A 16 -6.57 -2.97 11.39
C PRO A 16 -6.79 -2.26 12.73
N GLY A 17 -8.05 -2.24 13.18
CA GLY A 17 -8.41 -1.62 14.45
C GLY A 17 -7.57 -2.18 15.60
N GLY A 18 -6.94 -1.30 16.39
CA GLY A 18 -6.05 -1.69 17.48
C GLY A 18 -4.55 -1.48 17.21
N PHE A 19 -4.15 -0.91 16.07
CA PHE A 19 -2.79 -0.36 15.91
C PHE A 19 -2.66 0.97 16.68
N ILE A 20 -1.90 0.98 17.76
CA ILE A 20 -1.94 2.04 18.80
C ILE A 20 -0.93 3.18 18.56
N ASP A 21 0.04 3.01 17.66
CA ASP A 21 1.18 3.93 17.54
C ASP A 21 1.02 4.96 16.42
N LYS A 22 -0.18 5.56 16.26
CA LYS A 22 -0.38 6.60 15.25
C LYS A 22 0.53 7.81 15.54
N PRO A 23 1.17 8.40 14.51
CA PRO A 23 2.01 9.56 14.73
C PRO A 23 1.14 10.76 15.10
N ASP A 24 1.57 11.53 16.09
CA ASP A 24 0.94 12.79 16.49
C ASP A 24 1.33 13.89 15.49
N ILE A 25 0.59 13.96 14.38
CA ILE A 25 0.84 14.85 13.25
C ILE A 25 -0.50 15.42 12.80
N ASP A 26 -0.53 16.73 12.59
CA ASP A 26 -1.68 17.39 12.00
C ASP A 26 -1.78 17.07 10.51
N LEU A 27 -2.83 16.34 10.12
CA LEU A 27 -3.06 15.92 8.73
C LEU A 27 -3.55 17.08 7.84
N GLU A 28 -3.89 18.23 8.42
CA GLU A 28 -4.33 19.43 7.69
C GLU A 28 -3.17 20.38 7.32
N GLU A 29 -1.95 20.09 7.76
CA GLU A 29 -0.77 20.90 7.44
C GLU A 29 -0.43 20.90 5.93
N GLU A 30 0.03 22.04 5.43
CA GLU A 30 0.48 22.18 4.04
C GLU A 30 1.94 21.77 3.83
N GLU A 31 2.79 21.99 4.83
CA GLU A 31 4.22 21.71 4.82
C GLU A 31 4.61 20.85 6.01
N LEU A 32 5.51 19.88 5.77
CA LEU A 32 6.07 19.02 6.81
C LEU A 32 7.53 19.34 7.02
N THR A 33 7.92 19.49 8.29
CA THR A 33 9.33 19.51 8.70
C THR A 33 10.00 18.16 8.40
N ASP A 34 11.33 18.18 8.29
CA ASP A 34 12.09 16.93 8.09
C ASP A 34 11.92 15.95 9.27
N GLU A 35 11.68 16.46 10.48
CA GLU A 35 11.44 15.64 11.66
C GLU A 35 10.08 14.94 11.60
N GLU A 36 9.03 15.64 11.20
CA GLU A 36 7.71 15.02 10.98
C GLU A 36 7.78 13.98 9.86
N ARG A 37 8.46 14.27 8.75
CA ARG A 37 8.65 13.30 7.66
C ARG A 37 9.31 12.03 8.17
N LYS A 38 10.37 12.13 8.98
CA LYS A 38 11.03 10.96 9.60
C LYS A 38 10.07 10.17 10.48
N ARG A 39 9.26 10.83 11.32
CA ARG A 39 8.26 10.16 12.16
C ARG A 39 7.21 9.42 11.33
N ILE A 40 6.74 10.02 10.23
CA ILE A 40 5.81 9.37 9.29
C ILE A 40 6.43 8.11 8.69
N VAL A 41 7.67 8.21 8.21
CA VAL A 41 8.42 7.09 7.63
C VAL A 41 8.62 5.98 8.66
N GLU A 42 9.07 6.31 9.88
CA GLU A 42 9.26 5.34 10.96
C GLU A 42 7.96 4.64 11.35
N PHE A 43 6.85 5.39 11.39
CA PHE A 43 5.53 4.82 11.59
C PHE A 43 5.17 3.83 10.48
N GLY A 44 5.35 4.22 9.21
CA GLY A 44 5.12 3.35 8.06
C GLY A 44 5.91 2.04 8.16
N LYS A 45 7.20 2.12 8.48
CA LYS A 45 8.08 0.95 8.69
C LYS A 45 7.56 0.02 9.80
N LYS A 46 7.11 0.58 10.93
CA LYS A 46 6.57 -0.19 12.06
C LYS A 46 5.22 -0.84 11.74
N ALA A 47 4.38 -0.14 11.00
CA ALA A 47 3.03 -0.58 10.66
C ALA A 47 3.02 -1.59 9.49
N PHE A 48 3.97 -1.48 8.56
CA PHE A 48 4.01 -2.28 7.35
C PHE A 48 3.88 -3.80 7.58
N PRO A 49 4.60 -4.45 8.52
CA PRO A 49 4.48 -5.88 8.72
C PRO A 49 3.05 -6.35 9.03
N TYR A 50 2.28 -5.53 9.76
CA TYR A 50 0.89 -5.85 10.10
C TYR A 50 -0.05 -5.66 8.93
N ILE A 51 0.16 -4.63 8.12
CA ILE A 51 -0.60 -4.42 6.88
C ILE A 51 -0.30 -5.52 5.88
N TYR A 52 0.97 -5.89 5.73
CA TYR A 52 1.40 -7.01 4.89
C TYR A 52 0.70 -8.30 5.31
N ALA A 53 0.74 -8.63 6.60
CA ALA A 53 0.07 -9.80 7.15
C ALA A 53 -1.45 -9.77 6.96
N TYR A 54 -2.07 -8.62 7.19
CA TYR A 54 -3.49 -8.43 6.97
C TYR A 54 -3.86 -8.67 5.50
N GLY A 55 -3.11 -8.07 4.57
CA GLY A 55 -3.30 -8.23 3.12
C GLY A 55 -3.16 -9.69 2.68
N LYS A 56 -2.21 -10.45 3.26
CA LYS A 56 -2.07 -11.88 3.01
C LYS A 56 -3.30 -12.67 3.44
N VAL A 57 -3.74 -12.50 4.69
CA VAL A 57 -4.94 -13.20 5.20
C VAL A 57 -6.17 -12.80 4.39
N PHE A 58 -6.33 -11.50 4.10
CA PHE A 58 -7.42 -10.97 3.28
C PHE A 58 -7.47 -11.64 1.91
N ASN A 59 -6.33 -11.69 1.21
CA ASN A 59 -6.22 -12.29 -0.12
C ASN A 59 -6.57 -13.78 -0.13
N GLU A 60 -6.20 -14.51 0.93
CA GLU A 60 -6.49 -15.94 1.01
C GLU A 60 -7.96 -16.24 1.35
N CYS A 61 -8.59 -15.47 2.23
CA CYS A 61 -9.90 -15.85 2.78
C CYS A 61 -11.08 -15.11 2.17
N CYS A 62 -10.85 -13.89 1.71
CA CYS A 62 -11.87 -12.85 1.78
C CYS A 62 -11.90 -11.97 0.52
N ARG A 63 -10.81 -11.91 -0.26
CA ARG A 63 -10.75 -11.20 -1.55
C ARG A 63 -11.88 -11.59 -2.50
N LEU A 64 -12.00 -12.89 -2.82
CA LEU A 64 -13.05 -13.38 -3.72
C LEU A 64 -14.46 -13.07 -3.18
N ARG A 65 -14.64 -13.11 -1.86
CA ARG A 65 -15.93 -12.76 -1.23
C ARG A 65 -16.22 -11.28 -1.32
N GLU A 66 -15.22 -10.41 -1.14
CA GLU A 66 -15.36 -8.97 -1.37
C GLU A 66 -15.78 -8.71 -2.81
N GLU A 67 -15.10 -9.30 -3.79
CA GLU A 67 -15.41 -9.10 -5.22
C GLU A 67 -16.84 -9.54 -5.57
N ILE A 68 -17.25 -10.73 -5.11
CA ILE A 68 -18.62 -11.24 -5.30
C ILE A 68 -19.63 -10.33 -4.59
N GLY A 69 -19.31 -9.88 -3.38
CA GLY A 69 -20.15 -8.97 -2.60
C GLY A 69 -20.36 -7.65 -3.33
N ILE A 70 -19.28 -7.05 -3.83
CA ILE A 70 -19.32 -5.80 -4.59
C ILE A 70 -20.21 -5.96 -5.81
N HIS A 71 -19.96 -7.01 -6.62
CA HIS A 71 -20.77 -7.30 -7.80
C HIS A 71 -22.28 -7.39 -7.46
N ASN A 72 -22.62 -8.06 -6.35
CA ASN A 72 -24.01 -8.24 -5.93
C ASN A 72 -24.65 -6.97 -5.35
N SER A 73 -23.84 -6.05 -4.82
CA SER A 73 -24.30 -4.77 -4.27
C SER A 73 -24.53 -3.69 -5.34
N ILE A 74 -24.02 -3.86 -6.56
CA ILE A 74 -24.29 -2.94 -7.67
C ILE A 74 -25.76 -3.11 -8.13
N LYS A 75 -26.60 -2.13 -7.77
CA LYS A 75 -28.05 -2.14 -8.07
C LYS A 75 -28.38 -1.89 -9.54
N ASP A 76 -27.52 -1.16 -10.25
CA ASP A 76 -27.69 -0.87 -11.68
C ASP A 76 -27.26 -2.08 -12.51
N GLU A 77 -28.23 -2.73 -13.16
CA GLU A 77 -27.99 -3.94 -13.95
C GLU A 77 -27.07 -3.67 -15.16
N GLY A 78 -27.13 -2.47 -15.74
CA GLY A 78 -26.28 -2.08 -16.87
C GLY A 78 -24.83 -1.88 -16.43
N ALA A 79 -24.62 -1.19 -15.31
CA ALA A 79 -23.30 -1.02 -14.71
C ALA A 79 -22.72 -2.39 -14.33
N ARG A 80 -23.50 -3.24 -13.65
CA ARG A 80 -23.08 -4.60 -13.26
C ARG A 80 -22.63 -5.44 -14.46
N LYS A 81 -23.37 -5.42 -15.58
CA LYS A 81 -22.97 -6.12 -16.81
C LYS A 81 -21.67 -5.58 -17.41
N ARG A 82 -21.42 -4.26 -17.33
CA ARG A 82 -20.14 -3.67 -17.76
C ARG A 82 -18.99 -4.09 -16.85
N PHE A 83 -19.20 -4.13 -15.53
CA PHE A 83 -18.23 -4.70 -14.59
C PHE A 83 -17.90 -6.16 -14.90
N ASP A 84 -18.92 -7.00 -15.13
CA ASP A 84 -18.72 -8.40 -15.50
C ASP A 84 -17.89 -8.55 -16.77
N LYS A 85 -18.16 -7.71 -17.77
CA LYS A 85 -17.40 -7.70 -19.01
C LYS A 85 -15.94 -7.30 -18.75
N PHE A 86 -15.70 -6.23 -18.00
CA PHE A 86 -14.36 -5.79 -17.64
C PHE A 86 -13.56 -6.90 -16.96
N LEU A 87 -14.13 -7.59 -15.97
CA LEU A 87 -13.46 -8.71 -15.29
C LEU A 87 -13.20 -9.89 -16.24
N LYS A 88 -14.17 -10.24 -17.10
CA LYS A 88 -14.01 -11.31 -18.11
C LYS A 88 -12.90 -11.02 -19.12
N ASP A 89 -12.72 -9.75 -19.47
CA ASP A 89 -11.69 -9.30 -20.41
C ASP A 89 -10.30 -9.15 -19.73
N GLY A 90 -10.15 -9.63 -18.48
CA GLY A 90 -8.89 -9.63 -17.73
C GLY A 90 -8.67 -8.36 -16.90
N GLY A 91 -9.71 -7.57 -16.69
CA GLY A 91 -9.73 -6.47 -15.73
C GLY A 91 -9.59 -6.94 -14.29
N ASP A 92 -9.07 -6.07 -13.44
CA ASP A 92 -8.87 -6.32 -12.01
C ASP A 92 -9.60 -5.23 -11.21
N VAL A 93 -10.27 -5.63 -10.14
CA VAL A 93 -10.93 -4.75 -9.18
C VAL A 93 -9.98 -3.67 -8.65
N GLU A 94 -8.72 -4.01 -8.39
CA GLU A 94 -7.73 -3.03 -7.94
C GLU A 94 -7.52 -1.89 -8.96
N LYS A 95 -7.61 -2.17 -10.27
CA LYS A 95 -7.52 -1.11 -11.29
C LYS A 95 -8.67 -0.12 -11.18
N ILE A 96 -9.88 -0.56 -10.80
CA ILE A 96 -11.03 0.31 -10.57
C ILE A 96 -10.78 1.19 -9.33
N LYS A 97 -10.29 0.60 -8.24
CA LYS A 97 -9.97 1.32 -7.00
C LYS A 97 -8.97 2.47 -7.25
N TYR A 98 -7.95 2.20 -8.06
CA TYR A 98 -6.91 3.17 -8.40
C TYR A 98 -7.27 4.11 -9.56
N GLY A 99 -8.48 4.03 -10.12
CA GLY A 99 -8.89 4.85 -11.25
C GLY A 99 -8.05 4.63 -12.51
N LYS A 100 -7.48 3.43 -12.66
CA LYS A 100 -6.65 3.02 -13.81
C LYS A 100 -7.47 2.23 -14.84
N VAL A 101 -8.76 2.51 -14.94
CA VAL A 101 -9.67 1.87 -15.90
C VAL A 101 -9.93 2.82 -17.04
N ASP A 102 -9.88 2.27 -18.26
CA ASP A 102 -10.24 2.99 -19.46
C ASP A 102 -11.75 3.29 -19.48
N GLU A 103 -12.11 4.52 -19.84
CA GLU A 103 -13.51 4.96 -19.94
C GLU A 103 -14.30 4.14 -20.98
N GLU A 104 -13.62 3.49 -21.93
CA GLU A 104 -14.24 2.55 -22.86
C GLU A 104 -14.84 1.31 -22.17
N TYR A 105 -14.31 0.92 -21.00
CA TYR A 105 -14.82 -0.19 -20.20
C TYR A 105 -15.84 0.28 -19.15
N LEU A 106 -15.47 1.29 -18.36
CA LEU A 106 -16.29 1.78 -17.26
C LEU A 106 -16.32 3.30 -17.26
N SER A 107 -17.52 3.87 -17.35
CA SER A 107 -17.71 5.31 -17.24
C SER A 107 -17.45 5.81 -15.82
N GLY A 108 -17.25 7.12 -15.65
CA GLY A 108 -17.11 7.72 -14.31
C GLY A 108 -18.30 7.42 -13.36
N ASP A 109 -19.52 7.37 -13.90
CA ASP A 109 -20.73 7.00 -13.15
C ASP A 109 -20.72 5.51 -12.74
N ASP A 110 -20.18 4.63 -13.60
CA ASP A 110 -19.98 3.22 -13.24
C ASP A 110 -18.98 3.08 -12.09
N ILE A 111 -17.86 3.79 -12.17
CA ILE A 111 -16.84 3.81 -11.12
C ILE A 111 -17.43 4.33 -9.80
N GLU A 112 -18.28 5.35 -9.82
CA GLU A 112 -18.94 5.85 -8.61
C GLU A 112 -19.86 4.79 -7.99
N LYS A 113 -20.65 4.08 -8.81
CA LYS A 113 -21.51 2.98 -8.33
C LYS A 113 -20.69 1.85 -7.73
N PHE A 114 -19.56 1.51 -8.33
CA PHE A 114 -18.62 0.55 -7.77
C PHE A 114 -18.08 0.99 -6.43
N LYS A 115 -17.59 2.22 -6.30
CA LYS A 115 -17.05 2.74 -5.03
C LYS A 115 -18.08 2.73 -3.90
N LYS A 116 -19.36 3.00 -4.22
CA LYS A 116 -20.46 2.88 -3.26
C LYS A 116 -20.69 1.42 -2.83
N ALA A 117 -20.76 0.49 -3.79
CA ALA A 117 -20.91 -0.94 -3.50
C ALA A 117 -19.72 -1.51 -2.72
N GLU A 118 -18.50 -1.10 -3.06
CA GLU A 118 -17.27 -1.40 -2.33
C GLU A 118 -17.36 -0.91 -0.90
N ALA A 119 -17.65 0.36 -0.66
CA ALA A 119 -17.72 0.90 0.71
C ALA A 119 -18.71 0.12 1.61
N GLU A 120 -19.84 -0.33 1.04
CA GLU A 120 -20.83 -1.15 1.77
C GLU A 120 -20.29 -2.55 2.12
N VAL A 121 -19.63 -3.22 1.18
CA VAL A 121 -19.15 -4.60 1.33
C VAL A 121 -17.85 -4.67 2.12
N HIS A 122 -16.94 -3.74 1.85
CA HIS A 122 -15.60 -3.64 2.44
C HIS A 122 -15.66 -3.66 3.96
N LYS A 123 -16.57 -2.88 4.56
CA LYS A 123 -16.73 -2.83 6.02
C LYS A 123 -17.08 -4.20 6.60
N THR A 124 -18.01 -4.92 5.99
CA THR A 124 -18.42 -6.26 6.46
C THR A 124 -17.29 -7.27 6.31
N VAL A 125 -16.65 -7.31 5.13
CA VAL A 125 -15.55 -8.25 4.88
C VAL A 125 -14.36 -7.99 5.81
N HIS A 126 -14.01 -6.73 6.04
CA HIS A 126 -12.90 -6.39 6.94
C HIS A 126 -13.19 -6.76 8.40
N CYS A 127 -14.44 -6.65 8.85
CA CYS A 127 -14.85 -7.19 10.15
C CYS A 127 -14.68 -8.71 10.22
N GLU A 128 -15.07 -9.45 9.18
CA GLU A 128 -14.88 -10.90 9.13
C GLU A 128 -13.40 -11.31 9.13
N VAL A 129 -12.55 -10.59 8.40
CA VAL A 129 -11.10 -10.85 8.36
C VAL A 129 -10.50 -10.68 9.75
N ARG A 130 -10.85 -9.59 10.45
CA ARG A 130 -10.39 -9.37 11.83
C ARG A 130 -10.86 -10.50 12.75
N ASP A 131 -12.14 -10.83 12.72
CA ASP A 131 -12.71 -11.91 13.52
C ASP A 131 -12.02 -13.25 13.23
N ARG A 132 -11.68 -13.51 11.97
CA ARG A 132 -10.98 -14.72 11.53
C ARG A 132 -9.54 -14.75 12.02
N ILE A 133 -8.81 -13.64 11.93
CA ILE A 133 -7.46 -13.51 12.51
C ILE A 133 -7.50 -13.79 14.01
N GLU A 134 -8.46 -13.21 14.73
CA GLU A 134 -8.56 -13.38 16.18
C GLU A 134 -8.91 -14.81 16.60
N LYS A 135 -9.80 -15.47 15.87
CA LYS A 135 -10.40 -16.76 16.28
C LYS A 135 -9.74 -17.99 15.67
N VAL A 136 -9.16 -17.88 14.47
CA VAL A 136 -8.75 -19.04 13.66
C VAL A 136 -7.31 -18.90 13.18
N ASP A 137 -6.97 -17.76 12.56
CA ASP A 137 -5.71 -17.61 11.81
C ASP A 137 -4.63 -16.82 12.60
N LYS A 138 -4.71 -16.77 13.92
CA LYS A 138 -3.82 -15.93 14.75
C LYS A 138 -2.34 -16.28 14.59
N GLU A 139 -2.01 -17.56 14.61
CA GLU A 139 -0.62 -18.04 14.45
C GLU A 139 -0.11 -17.72 13.05
N LYS A 140 -0.91 -18.03 12.02
CA LYS A 140 -0.60 -17.74 10.62
C LYS A 140 -0.43 -16.23 10.36
N PHE A 141 -1.27 -15.40 10.96
CA PHE A 141 -1.12 -13.94 10.90
C PHE A 141 0.22 -13.50 11.50
N ASN A 142 0.61 -14.05 12.65
CA ASN A 142 1.91 -13.75 13.25
C ASN A 142 3.09 -14.21 12.37
N GLU A 143 2.98 -15.36 11.70
CA GLU A 143 3.99 -15.80 10.72
C GLU A 143 4.16 -14.78 9.59
N TYR A 144 3.06 -14.26 9.04
CA TYR A 144 3.12 -13.21 8.04
C TYR A 144 3.65 -11.88 8.58
N VAL A 145 3.40 -11.57 9.85
CA VAL A 145 4.03 -10.39 10.49
C VAL A 145 5.54 -10.56 10.53
N GLU A 146 6.05 -11.73 10.90
CA GLU A 146 7.50 -12.00 10.88
C GLU A 146 8.08 -11.97 9.46
N GLU A 147 7.34 -12.47 8.45
CA GLU A 147 7.72 -12.31 7.05
C GLU A 147 7.79 -10.83 6.64
N GLY A 148 6.79 -10.04 7.03
CA GLY A 148 6.76 -8.60 6.80
C GLY A 148 7.92 -7.86 7.46
N LYS A 149 8.33 -8.26 8.68
CA LYS A 149 9.52 -7.70 9.34
C LYS A 149 10.81 -8.00 8.57
N LYS A 150 10.98 -9.22 8.08
CA LYS A 150 12.14 -9.59 7.25
C LYS A 150 12.22 -8.74 5.97
N LYS A 151 11.08 -8.43 5.35
CA LYS A 151 11.03 -7.52 4.20
C LYS A 151 11.48 -6.10 4.56
N VAL A 152 11.06 -5.59 5.72
CA VAL A 152 11.54 -4.29 6.20
C VAL A 152 13.06 -4.32 6.39
N GLU A 153 13.59 -5.35 7.04
CA GLU A 153 15.04 -5.52 7.23
C GLU A 153 15.81 -5.55 5.91
N GLU A 154 15.34 -6.31 4.93
CA GLU A 154 15.95 -6.39 3.59
C GLU A 154 15.97 -5.03 2.89
N ILE A 155 14.84 -4.31 2.90
CA ILE A 155 14.73 -2.99 2.27
C ILE A 155 15.63 -1.97 2.97
N GLU A 156 15.67 -1.98 4.31
CA GLU A 156 16.54 -1.09 5.09
C GLU A 156 18.03 -1.38 4.87
N GLU A 157 18.41 -2.65 4.72
CA GLU A 157 19.79 -3.03 4.37
C GLU A 157 20.19 -2.43 3.01
N LYS A 158 19.33 -2.56 2.00
CA LYS A 158 19.59 -2.01 0.66
C LYS A 158 19.64 -0.48 0.67
N ILE A 159 18.75 0.18 1.40
CA ILE A 159 18.83 1.63 1.63
C ILE A 159 20.15 2.01 2.32
N GLY A 160 20.58 1.23 3.31
CA GLY A 160 21.87 1.40 3.98
C GLY A 160 23.07 1.29 3.03
N ASN A 161 23.01 0.36 2.07
CA ASN A 161 24.03 0.23 1.03
C ASN A 161 24.04 1.45 0.09
N LEU A 162 22.88 1.93 -0.36
CA LEU A 162 22.79 3.16 -1.16
C LEU A 162 23.36 4.38 -0.40
N ARG A 163 23.08 4.51 0.91
CA ARG A 163 23.66 5.58 1.74
C ARG A 163 25.18 5.51 1.79
N ARG A 164 25.76 4.30 1.83
CA ARG A 164 27.21 4.11 1.77
C ARG A 164 27.77 4.55 0.41
N MET A 165 27.11 4.15 -0.68
CA MET A 165 27.49 4.56 -2.03
C MET A 165 27.45 6.07 -2.22
N ALA A 166 26.48 6.76 -1.62
CA ALA A 166 26.46 8.23 -1.63
C ALA A 166 27.70 8.87 -0.98
N GLY A 167 28.33 8.20 -0.01
CA GLY A 167 29.60 8.62 0.57
C GLY A 167 30.82 8.29 -0.30
N GLU A 168 30.75 7.21 -1.08
CA GLU A 168 31.80 6.76 -2.00
C GLU A 168 31.77 7.49 -3.34
N LEU A 169 30.61 8.02 -3.73
CA LEU A 169 30.35 8.75 -4.98
C LEU A 169 29.84 10.18 -4.69
N PRO A 170 30.70 11.11 -4.23
CA PRO A 170 30.28 12.46 -3.82
C PRO A 170 29.52 13.24 -4.90
N GLU A 171 29.85 13.02 -6.18
CA GLU A 171 29.20 13.66 -7.32
C GLU A 171 27.75 13.21 -7.53
N TYR A 172 27.40 11.98 -7.09
CA TYR A 172 26.03 11.43 -7.15
C TYR A 172 25.32 11.47 -5.79
N ALA A 173 26.00 11.88 -4.72
CA ALA A 173 25.48 11.83 -3.35
C ALA A 173 24.11 12.49 -3.19
N SER A 174 23.91 13.66 -3.82
CA SER A 174 22.63 14.37 -3.75
C SER A 174 21.51 13.59 -4.45
N GLU A 175 21.79 12.97 -5.59
CA GLU A 175 20.81 12.17 -6.34
C GLU A 175 20.44 10.90 -5.58
N ILE A 176 21.45 10.18 -5.07
CA ILE A 176 21.26 8.96 -4.29
C ILE A 176 20.42 9.25 -3.04
N ASN A 177 20.75 10.31 -2.29
CA ASN A 177 20.00 10.71 -1.10
C ASN A 177 18.55 11.10 -1.42
N GLN A 178 18.31 11.76 -2.56
CA GLN A 178 16.96 12.08 -3.01
C GLN A 178 16.17 10.80 -3.33
N LYS A 179 16.78 9.83 -4.02
CA LYS A 179 16.15 8.53 -4.31
C LYS A 179 15.83 7.74 -3.03
N ILE A 180 16.74 7.75 -2.06
CA ILE A 180 16.50 7.14 -0.74
C ILE A 180 15.29 7.79 -0.07
N LYS A 181 15.22 9.12 -0.04
CA LYS A 181 14.08 9.84 0.56
C LYS A 181 12.77 9.47 -0.12
N GLU A 182 12.75 9.42 -1.45
CA GLU A 182 11.56 9.01 -2.23
C GLU A 182 11.13 7.56 -1.92
N MET A 183 12.07 6.65 -1.69
CA MET A 183 11.78 5.26 -1.31
C MET A 183 11.29 5.16 0.13
N GLU A 184 11.88 5.91 1.05
CA GLU A 184 11.46 5.91 2.45
C GLU A 184 10.05 6.47 2.62
N GLU A 185 9.70 7.53 1.89
CA GLU A 185 8.34 8.10 1.90
C GLU A 185 7.27 7.14 1.35
N ARG A 186 7.65 6.08 0.63
CA ARG A 186 6.72 5.03 0.16
C ARG A 186 6.25 4.11 1.27
N TRP A 187 6.90 4.06 2.44
CA TRP A 187 6.47 3.17 3.54
C TRP A 187 5.05 3.45 4.04
N VAL A 188 4.54 4.67 3.84
CA VAL A 188 3.15 5.04 4.15
C VAL A 188 2.25 5.09 2.91
N ASN A 189 2.72 4.58 1.77
CA ASN A 189 1.92 4.44 0.56
C ASN A 189 1.48 2.98 0.40
N TYR A 190 0.24 2.69 0.78
CA TYR A 190 -0.34 1.35 0.70
C TYR A 190 -0.28 0.72 -0.70
N SER A 191 -0.26 1.53 -1.75
CA SER A 191 -0.41 1.08 -3.15
C SER A 191 0.88 1.06 -3.95
N ASN A 192 1.96 1.52 -3.33
CA ASN A 192 3.28 1.62 -3.94
C ASN A 192 4.32 1.70 -2.84
N GLU A 193 4.33 0.69 -1.98
CA GLU A 193 5.34 0.49 -0.94
C GLU A 193 6.72 0.24 -1.57
N PRO A 194 7.82 0.51 -0.86
CA PRO A 194 9.16 0.26 -1.41
C PRO A 194 9.36 -1.23 -1.67
N GLN A 195 9.91 -1.55 -2.85
CA GLN A 195 10.23 -2.92 -3.25
C GLN A 195 11.74 -3.14 -3.21
N ALA A 196 12.15 -4.37 -2.91
CA ALA A 196 13.55 -4.76 -2.90
C ALA A 196 14.16 -4.68 -4.31
N GLU A 197 13.35 -4.99 -5.33
CA GLU A 197 13.70 -4.94 -6.75
C GLU A 197 14.07 -3.53 -7.21
N ASP A 198 13.24 -2.53 -6.90
CA ASP A 198 13.51 -1.11 -7.19
C ASP A 198 14.89 -0.68 -6.64
N LEU A 199 15.24 -1.17 -5.45
CA LEU A 199 16.50 -0.86 -4.79
C LEU A 199 17.68 -1.63 -5.40
N ASN A 200 17.47 -2.87 -5.84
CA ASN A 200 18.49 -3.65 -6.55
C ASN A 200 18.86 -2.97 -7.87
N GLU A 201 17.89 -2.50 -8.65
CA GLU A 201 18.14 -1.77 -9.90
C GLU A 201 18.98 -0.51 -9.67
N LEU A 202 18.68 0.26 -8.61
CA LEU A 202 19.47 1.42 -8.24
C LEU A 202 20.90 1.03 -7.82
N LEU A 203 21.06 0.00 -6.99
CA LEU A 203 22.37 -0.50 -6.56
C LEU A 203 23.21 -0.96 -7.76
N GLU A 204 22.62 -1.72 -8.69
CA GLU A 204 23.29 -2.18 -9.91
C GLU A 204 23.75 -1.01 -10.78
N TYR A 205 22.89 0.00 -10.96
CA TYR A 205 23.22 1.22 -11.72
C TYR A 205 24.44 1.93 -11.13
N TYR A 206 24.43 2.26 -9.84
CA TYR A 206 25.56 2.99 -9.24
C TYR A 206 26.84 2.14 -9.12
N ASN A 207 26.71 0.82 -8.98
CA ASN A 207 27.88 -0.07 -8.97
C ASN A 207 28.55 -0.10 -10.35
N SER A 208 27.78 0.02 -11.44
CA SER A 208 28.33 0.08 -12.79
C SER A 208 29.13 1.37 -13.06
N ILE A 209 28.87 2.44 -12.32
CA ILE A 209 29.56 3.74 -12.45
C ILE A 209 30.88 3.76 -11.66
N GLN A 210 31.03 2.91 -10.64
CA GLN A 210 32.28 2.78 -9.87
C GLN A 210 33.40 2.04 -10.64
N LEU A 211 33.07 1.33 -11.73
CA LEU A 211 34.00 0.57 -12.58
C LEU A 211 34.58 1.42 -13.71
#